data_AF-A0A1P9WYH2-F1
#
_entry.id   AF-A0A1P9WYH2-F1
#
_cell.length_a   1.000
_cell.length_b   1.000
_cell.length_c   1.000
_cell.angle_alpha   90.00
_cell.angle_beta   90.00
_cell.angle_gamma   90.00
#
_symmetry.space_group_name_H-M   'P 1'
#
loop_
_entity.id
_entity.type
_entity.pdbx_description
1 polymer ?
#
loop_
_entity_poly.entity_id
_entity_poly.type
_entity_poly.pdbx_seq_one_letter_code
_entity_poly.pdbx_strand_id
1 'polypeptide(L)'
;MKSRVIFASLILGVGLMISKADAATTTNTDDSPAANKPASVMLVNDSLMQFAAYVGQNNVKFAQTTNWQNFMSVLSLYNQSPAAVLNISPASRVRFNEALAQVNIQLANANNTEATRWLNQADYTARMINFLWNVNQPVNEAPDVQ
;
A
#
# COMPACT_ATOMS: atom_id res chain seq x y z
N MET A 1 28.06 39.38 21.13
CA MET A 1 28.29 38.40 20.04
C MET A 1 26.96 37.71 19.74
N LYS A 2 26.37 37.91 18.55
CA LYS A 2 25.11 37.26 18.14
C LYS A 2 25.45 36.00 17.36
N SER A 3 25.24 34.83 17.97
CA SER A 3 25.40 33.54 17.32
C SER A 3 24.27 33.32 16.33
N ARG A 4 24.59 33.08 15.05
CA ARG A 4 23.63 32.68 14.03
C ARG A 4 23.65 31.16 13.93
N VAL A 5 22.58 30.52 14.38
CA VAL A 5 22.35 29.08 14.20
C VAL A 5 21.89 28.86 12.77
N ILE A 6 22.70 28.15 11.98
CA ILE A 6 22.35 27.72 10.63
C ILE A 6 21.62 26.38 10.76
N PHE A 7 20.32 26.36 10.48
CA PHE A 7 19.57 25.12 10.32
C PHE A 7 19.89 24.54 8.94
N ALA A 8 20.73 23.51 8.91
CA ALA A 8 20.89 22.68 7.72
C ALA A 8 19.65 21.77 7.58
N SER A 9 18.67 22.22 6.81
CA SER A 9 17.59 21.36 6.33
C SER A 9 18.17 20.40 5.29
N LEU A 10 18.45 19.18 5.72
CA LEU A 10 18.81 18.07 4.85
C LEU A 10 17.58 17.68 4.04
N ILE A 11 17.41 18.28 2.85
CA ILE A 11 16.41 17.83 1.88
C ILE A 11 16.94 16.51 1.30
N LEU A 12 16.60 15.38 1.94
CA LEU A 12 16.64 14.08 1.29
C LEU A 12 15.46 14.03 0.31
N GLY A 13 15.66 14.62 -0.85
CA GLY A 13 14.85 14.35 -2.03
C GLY A 13 15.12 12.93 -2.50
N VAL A 14 14.54 11.94 -1.83
CA VAL A 14 14.38 10.61 -2.41
C VAL A 14 13.28 10.73 -3.45
N GLY A 15 13.67 11.22 -4.64
CA GLY A 15 12.88 11.08 -5.84
C GLY A 15 12.75 9.59 -6.13
N LEU A 16 11.60 9.02 -5.78
CA LEU A 16 11.18 7.73 -6.30
C LEU A 16 10.98 7.91 -7.81
N MET A 17 12.06 7.77 -8.57
CA MET A 17 12.00 7.52 -10.00
C MET A 17 11.42 6.12 -10.15
N ILE A 18 10.09 6.03 -10.21
CA ILE A 18 9.41 4.80 -10.56
C ILE A 18 9.66 4.63 -12.06
N SER A 19 10.73 3.89 -12.40
CA SER A 19 10.93 3.42 -13.76
C SER A 19 9.68 2.66 -14.17
N LYS A 20 8.95 3.23 -15.12
CA LYS A 20 7.77 2.61 -15.73
C LYS A 20 8.26 1.36 -16.46
N ALA A 21 8.18 0.21 -15.79
CA ALA A 21 8.28 -1.06 -16.47
C ALA A 21 6.99 -1.23 -17.25
N ASP A 22 7.08 -1.34 -18.57
CA ASP A 22 5.99 -1.83 -19.42
C ASP A 22 5.72 -3.29 -19.03
N ALA A 23 4.96 -3.49 -17.96
CA ALA A 23 4.26 -4.73 -17.73
C ALA A 23 3.17 -4.81 -18.81
N ALA A 24 3.14 -5.93 -19.54
CA ALA A 24 2.14 -6.18 -20.56
C ALA A 24 0.74 -5.96 -19.96
N THR A 25 0.15 -4.82 -20.30
CA THR A 25 -1.21 -4.47 -19.96
C THR A 25 -2.09 -5.50 -20.67
N THR A 26 -2.72 -6.40 -19.92
CA THR A 26 -3.94 -7.03 -20.40
C THR A 26 -5.00 -5.92 -20.38
N THR A 27 -5.03 -5.13 -21.45
CA THR A 27 -6.09 -4.17 -21.70
C THR A 27 -7.37 -4.98 -21.90
N ASN A 28 -8.14 -5.16 -20.83
CA ASN A 28 -9.58 -5.32 -20.96
C ASN A 28 -10.13 -3.96 -21.40
N THR A 29 -9.90 -3.60 -22.67
CA THR A 29 -10.60 -2.52 -23.36
C THR A 29 -12.04 -2.95 -23.56
N ASP A 30 -12.81 -2.89 -22.48
CA ASP A 30 -14.26 -2.80 -22.52
C ASP A 30 -14.61 -1.33 -22.75
N ASP A 31 -14.74 -1.00 -24.03
CA ASP A 31 -15.00 0.33 -24.60
C ASP A 31 -16.49 0.70 -24.47
N SER A 32 -17.03 0.53 -23.27
CA SER A 32 -18.40 0.91 -22.90
C SER A 32 -18.34 2.18 -22.05
N PRO A 33 -19.21 3.20 -22.29
CA PRO A 33 -19.21 4.44 -21.53
C PRO A 33 -19.78 4.18 -20.12
N ALA A 34 -18.96 3.64 -19.24
CA ALA A 34 -19.38 3.17 -17.93
C ALA A 34 -19.05 4.22 -16.86
N ALA A 35 -19.91 5.24 -16.74
CA ALA A 35 -19.95 6.13 -15.58
C ALA A 35 -20.27 5.39 -14.25
N ASN A 36 -20.51 4.08 -14.29
CA ASN A 36 -20.96 3.24 -13.18
C ASN A 36 -20.16 1.92 -13.04
N LYS A 37 -18.87 1.86 -13.42
CA LYS A 37 -18.04 0.71 -13.04
C LYS A 37 -17.88 0.71 -11.50
N PRO A 38 -18.25 -0.36 -10.79
CA PRO A 38 -18.06 -0.43 -9.35
C PRO A 38 -16.58 -0.23 -9.04
N ALA A 39 -16.27 0.59 -8.04
CA ALA A 39 -14.91 0.76 -7.57
C ALA A 39 -14.34 -0.63 -7.26
N SER A 40 -13.15 -0.94 -7.78
CA SER A 40 -12.50 -2.23 -7.56
C SER A 40 -12.53 -2.58 -6.07
N VAL A 41 -12.87 -3.82 -5.73
CA VAL A 41 -12.94 -4.29 -4.33
C VAL A 41 -11.54 -4.23 -3.68
N MET A 42 -10.48 -4.18 -4.49
CA MET A 42 -9.09 -4.12 -4.07
C MET A 42 -8.42 -2.81 -4.53
N LEU A 43 -7.34 -2.45 -3.83
CA LEU A 43 -6.41 -1.40 -4.25
C LEU A 43 -5.47 -1.96 -5.33
N VAL A 44 -6.00 -2.07 -6.55
CA VAL A 44 -5.28 -2.55 -7.73
C VAL A 44 -5.22 -1.51 -8.85
N ASN A 45 -4.05 -1.36 -9.47
CA ASN A 45 -3.77 -0.44 -10.57
C ASN A 45 -4.33 0.97 -10.31
N ASP A 46 -5.32 1.39 -11.10
CA ASP A 46 -5.92 2.73 -11.02
C ASP A 46 -6.54 3.03 -9.64
N SER A 47 -7.11 2.02 -8.94
CA SER A 47 -7.68 2.28 -7.61
C SER A 47 -6.60 2.55 -6.56
N LEU A 48 -5.40 1.96 -6.70
CA LEU A 48 -4.26 2.31 -5.85
C LEU A 48 -3.80 3.76 -6.09
N MET A 49 -3.78 4.20 -7.35
CA MET A 49 -3.43 5.58 -7.70
C MET A 49 -4.45 6.59 -7.17
N GLN A 50 -5.74 6.30 -7.32
CA GLN A 50 -6.82 7.14 -6.80
C GLN A 50 -6.79 7.20 -5.27
N PHE A 51 -6.53 6.08 -4.61
CA PHE A 51 -6.34 6.03 -3.17
C PHE A 51 -5.16 6.89 -2.71
N ALA A 52 -4.01 6.79 -3.40
CA ALA A 52 -2.85 7.61 -3.09
C ALA A 52 -3.13 9.10 -3.27
N ALA A 53 -3.86 9.49 -4.32
CA ALA A 53 -4.30 10.87 -4.52
C ALA A 53 -5.23 11.34 -3.40
N TYR A 54 -6.21 10.51 -3.01
CA TYR A 54 -7.12 10.82 -1.91
C TYR A 54 -6.36 11.09 -0.60
N VAL A 55 -5.44 10.21 -0.21
CA VAL A 55 -4.64 10.38 1.01
C VAL A 55 -3.70 11.58 0.89
N GLY A 56 -3.10 11.80 -0.27
CA GLY A 56 -2.25 12.96 -0.53
C GLY A 56 -2.98 14.30 -0.41
N GLN A 57 -4.27 14.34 -0.74
CA GLN A 57 -5.08 15.56 -0.64
C GLN A 57 -5.67 15.77 0.76
N ASN A 58 -6.20 14.69 1.37
CA ASN A 58 -6.97 14.79 2.61
C ASN A 58 -6.12 14.57 3.87
N ASN A 59 -4.96 13.93 3.75
CA ASN A 59 -4.10 13.54 4.86
C ASN A 59 -2.62 13.82 4.55
N VAL A 60 -2.31 15.02 4.04
CA VAL A 60 -0.97 15.43 3.55
C VAL A 60 0.16 15.05 4.51
N LYS A 61 0.00 15.34 5.81
CA LYS A 61 1.03 15.04 6.83
C LYS A 61 1.27 13.54 6.95
N PHE A 62 0.19 12.75 6.94
CA PHE A 62 0.28 11.30 7.00
C PHE A 62 0.93 10.71 5.73
N ALA A 63 0.61 11.27 4.56
CA ALA A 63 1.18 10.87 3.27
C ALA A 63 2.71 11.06 3.20
N GLN A 64 3.31 11.82 4.13
CA GLN A 64 4.75 12.02 4.23
C GLN A 64 5.42 11.09 5.25
N THR A 65 4.65 10.26 5.96
CA THR A 65 5.18 9.38 7.01
C THR A 65 5.78 8.09 6.45
N THR A 66 6.70 7.50 7.21
CA THR A 66 7.23 6.16 6.92
C THR A 66 6.14 5.09 6.92
N ASN A 67 5.09 5.23 7.74
CA ASN A 67 3.96 4.31 7.75
C ASN A 67 3.26 4.30 6.39
N TRP A 68 2.95 5.46 5.84
CA TRP A 68 2.38 5.55 4.50
C TRP A 68 3.29 4.93 3.43
N GLN A 69 4.60 5.21 3.48
CA GLN A 69 5.57 4.66 2.54
C GLN A 69 5.67 3.13 2.63
N ASN A 70 5.70 2.58 3.85
CA ASN A 70 5.73 1.13 4.08
C ASN A 70 4.47 0.45 3.53
N PHE A 71 3.30 1.07 3.73
CA PHE A 71 2.04 0.57 3.19
C PHE A 71 2.06 0.56 1.65
N MET A 72 2.37 1.71 1.05
CA MET A 72 2.39 1.87 -0.41
C MET A 72 3.46 1.01 -1.09
N SER A 73 4.61 0.79 -0.45
CA SER A 73 5.67 -0.05 -1.01
C SER A 73 5.21 -1.49 -1.22
N VAL A 74 4.50 -2.08 -0.25
CA VAL A 74 4.02 -3.46 -0.37
C VAL A 74 2.84 -3.55 -1.33
N LEU A 75 1.92 -2.58 -1.30
CA LEU A 75 0.82 -2.56 -2.29
C LEU A 75 1.32 -2.38 -3.72
N SER A 76 2.33 -1.53 -3.93
CA SER A 76 2.94 -1.34 -5.25
C SER A 76 3.63 -2.62 -5.72
N LEU A 77 4.35 -3.32 -4.82
CA LEU A 77 4.96 -4.61 -5.12
C LEU A 77 3.92 -5.66 -5.50
N TYR A 78 2.83 -5.75 -4.73
CA TYR A 78 1.71 -6.64 -5.01
C TYR A 78 1.07 -6.36 -6.38
N ASN A 79 0.92 -5.09 -6.72
CA ASN A 79 0.36 -4.65 -8.00
C ASN A 79 1.27 -4.89 -9.19
N GLN A 80 2.59 -4.76 -9.00
CA GLN A 80 3.57 -5.09 -10.03
C GLN A 80 3.63 -6.59 -10.28
N SER A 81 3.65 -7.39 -9.21
CA SER A 81 3.63 -8.85 -9.27
C SER A 81 3.14 -9.42 -7.94
N PRO A 82 1.94 -10.04 -7.90
CA PRO A 82 1.39 -10.56 -6.66
C PRO A 82 2.29 -11.57 -5.95
N ALA A 83 3.05 -12.39 -6.70
CA ALA A 83 3.97 -13.37 -6.13
C ALA A 83 5.21 -12.72 -5.47
N ALA A 84 5.58 -11.49 -5.86
CA ALA A 84 6.77 -10.83 -5.33
C ALA A 84 6.64 -10.49 -3.84
N VAL A 85 5.41 -10.35 -3.32
CA VAL A 85 5.18 -10.15 -1.88
C VAL A 85 5.63 -11.34 -1.05
N LEU A 86 5.71 -12.55 -1.61
CA LEU A 86 6.17 -13.73 -0.87
C LEU A 86 7.64 -13.60 -0.43
N ASN A 87 8.43 -12.84 -1.18
CA ASN A 87 9.87 -12.65 -0.96
C ASN A 87 10.20 -11.53 0.04
N ILE A 88 9.20 -10.81 0.57
CA ILE A 88 9.49 -9.76 1.55
C ILE A 88 9.80 -10.37 2.92
N SER A 89 10.75 -9.74 3.62
CA SER A 89 11.21 -10.21 4.93
C SER A 89 10.10 -10.20 5.98
N PRO A 90 10.13 -11.07 7.00
CA PRO A 90 9.18 -11.05 8.12
C PRO A 90 9.08 -9.67 8.80
N ALA A 91 10.21 -8.97 8.96
CA ALA A 91 10.23 -7.61 9.53
C ALA A 91 9.46 -6.61 8.65
N SER A 92 9.57 -6.73 7.32
CA SER A 92 8.79 -5.90 6.38
C SER A 92 7.29 -6.22 6.44
N ARG A 93 6.91 -7.48 6.64
CA ARG A 93 5.50 -7.89 6.83
C ARG A 93 4.90 -7.28 8.10
N VAL A 94 5.67 -7.23 9.19
CA VAL A 94 5.25 -6.57 10.44
C VAL A 94 5.04 -5.07 10.21
N ARG A 95 6.02 -4.39 9.63
CA ARG A 95 5.93 -2.95 9.30
C ARG A 95 4.74 -2.63 8.40
N PHE A 96 4.43 -3.50 7.45
CA PHE A 96 3.25 -3.35 6.60
C PHE A 96 1.94 -3.40 7.40
N ASN A 97 1.81 -4.37 8.32
CA ASN A 97 0.61 -4.51 9.13
C ASN A 97 0.47 -3.38 10.16
N GLU A 98 1.58 -2.90 10.74
CA GLU A 98 1.61 -1.69 11.57
C GLU A 98 1.16 -0.46 10.76
N ALA A 99 1.69 -0.32 9.54
CA ALA A 99 1.32 0.76 8.64
C ALA A 99 -0.16 0.71 8.23
N LEU A 100 -0.70 -0.48 7.94
CA LEU A 100 -2.13 -0.69 7.68
C LEU A 100 -2.99 -0.21 8.84
N ALA A 101 -2.61 -0.53 10.09
CA ALA A 101 -3.34 -0.06 11.26
C ALA A 101 -3.39 1.48 11.31
N GLN A 102 -2.28 2.14 10.98
CA GLN A 102 -2.23 3.60 10.90
C GLN A 102 -3.08 4.16 9.75
N VAL A 103 -3.05 3.54 8.58
CA VAL A 103 -3.94 3.90 7.46
C VAL A 103 -5.41 3.81 7.88
N ASN A 104 -5.80 2.71 8.53
CA ASN A 104 -7.17 2.50 8.99
C ASN A 104 -7.60 3.55 10.02
N ILE A 105 -6.71 3.94 10.94
CA ILE A 105 -6.98 5.02 11.89
C ILE A 105 -7.23 6.35 11.15
N GLN A 106 -6.39 6.71 10.17
CA GLN A 106 -6.57 7.95 9.42
C GLN A 106 -7.88 7.98 8.62
N LEU A 107 -8.22 6.85 7.99
CA LEU A 107 -9.45 6.74 7.20
C LEU A 107 -10.70 6.73 8.10
N ALA A 108 -10.65 6.05 9.25
CA ALA A 108 -11.74 6.06 10.22
C ALA A 108 -11.98 7.47 10.79
N ASN A 109 -10.91 8.22 11.07
CA ASN A 109 -11.00 9.58 11.57
C ASN A 109 -11.63 10.56 10.58
N ALA A 110 -11.48 10.32 9.27
CA ALA A 110 -12.08 11.15 8.24
C ALA A 110 -13.62 11.01 8.16
N ASN A 111 -14.17 9.91 8.68
CA ASN A 111 -15.60 9.65 8.91
C ASN A 111 -16.55 10.07 7.77
N ASN A 112 -16.17 9.79 6.52
CA ASN A 112 -16.97 10.07 5.33
C ASN A 112 -17.06 8.84 4.43
N THR A 113 -18.08 8.81 3.55
CA THR A 113 -18.37 7.66 2.69
C THR A 113 -17.18 7.24 1.83
N GLU A 114 -16.41 8.21 1.32
CA GLU A 114 -15.24 7.93 0.51
C GLU A 114 -14.10 7.32 1.34
N ALA A 115 -13.85 7.83 2.55
CA ALA A 115 -12.89 7.25 3.48
C ALA A 115 -13.26 5.82 3.87
N THR A 116 -14.54 5.55 4.14
CA THR A 116 -15.04 4.20 4.44
C THR A 116 -14.84 3.24 3.26
N ARG A 117 -15.06 3.71 2.03
CA ARG A 117 -14.75 2.93 0.82
C ARG A 117 -13.28 2.55 0.78
N TRP A 118 -12.39 3.53 0.98
CA TRP A 118 -10.96 3.29 0.97
C TRP A 118 -10.49 2.38 2.10
N LEU A 119 -11.07 2.51 3.28
CA LEU A 119 -10.78 1.65 4.44
C LEU A 119 -11.09 0.19 4.09
N ASN A 120 -12.28 -0.07 3.54
CA ASN A 120 -12.69 -1.42 3.17
C ASN A 120 -11.77 -2.02 2.09
N GLN A 121 -11.39 -1.24 1.07
CA GLN A 121 -10.48 -1.70 0.02
C GLN A 121 -9.06 -1.95 0.53
N ALA A 122 -8.55 -1.07 1.41
CA ALA A 122 -7.24 -1.22 2.03
C ALA A 122 -7.18 -2.48 2.90
N ASP A 123 -8.19 -2.68 3.76
CA ASP A 123 -8.29 -3.85 4.63
C ASP A 123 -8.40 -5.15 3.81
N TYR A 124 -9.27 -5.17 2.80
CA TYR A 124 -9.45 -6.35 1.96
C TYR A 124 -8.18 -6.72 1.18
N THR A 125 -7.49 -5.71 0.61
CA THR A 125 -6.22 -5.94 -0.11
C THR A 125 -5.14 -6.47 0.82
N ALA A 126 -5.02 -5.90 2.02
CA ALA A 126 -4.06 -6.36 3.00
C ALA A 126 -4.34 -7.79 3.50
N ARG A 127 -5.62 -8.16 3.68
CA ARG A 127 -6.00 -9.55 4.00
C ARG A 127 -5.57 -10.53 2.91
N MET A 128 -5.71 -10.16 1.64
CA MET A 128 -5.25 -11.00 0.53
C MET A 128 -3.73 -11.20 0.57
N ILE A 129 -2.97 -10.13 0.79
CA ILE A 129 -1.51 -10.19 0.91
C ILE A 129 -1.10 -11.05 2.11
N ASN A 130 -1.73 -10.84 3.27
CA ASN A 130 -1.47 -11.63 4.47
C ASN A 130 -1.82 -13.11 4.26
N PHE A 131 -2.90 -13.41 3.54
CA PHE A 131 -3.26 -14.77 3.17
C PHE A 131 -2.14 -15.45 2.37
N LEU A 132 -1.58 -14.78 1.37
CA LEU A 132 -0.44 -15.29 0.60
C LEU A 132 0.77 -15.62 1.48
N TRP A 133 1.05 -14.82 2.51
CA TRP A 133 2.14 -15.08 3.45
C TRP A 133 1.88 -16.25 4.40
N ASN A 134 0.61 -16.48 4.75
CA ASN A 134 0.21 -17.56 5.65
C ASN A 134 0.21 -18.91 4.93
N VAL A 135 -0.23 -18.97 3.67
CA VAL A 135 -0.21 -20.21 2.88
C VAL A 135 1.19 -20.59 2.41
N ASN A 136 2.11 -19.63 2.30
CA ASN A 136 3.51 -19.86 1.90
C ASN A 136 4.43 -20.20 3.08
N GLN A 137 3.88 -20.61 4.23
CA GLN A 137 4.69 -21.19 5.31
C GLN A 137 4.96 -22.65 4.97
N PRO A 138 6.21 -23.13 5.12
CA PRO A 138 6.46 -24.57 5.06
C PRO A 138 5.58 -25.23 6.12
N VAL A 139 4.77 -26.22 5.71
CA VAL A 139 4.08 -27.09 6.64
C VAL A 139 5.20 -27.74 7.45
N ASN A 140 5.31 -27.40 8.73
CA ASN A 140 6.18 -28.14 9.64
C ASN A 140 5.70 -29.60 9.57
N GLU A 141 6.50 -30.45 8.93
CA GLU A 141 6.32 -31.89 9.04
C GLU A 141 6.27 -32.21 10.53
N ALA A 142 5.15 -32.76 10.98
CA ALA A 142 5.04 -33.25 12.34
C ALA A 142 6.19 -34.23 12.58
N PRO A 143 6.85 -34.19 13.76
CA PRO A 143 7.89 -35.16 14.04
C PRO A 143 7.29 -36.56 13.92
N ASP A 144 7.84 -37.36 13.01
CA ASP A 144 7.56 -38.80 12.94
C ASP A 144 7.81 -39.36 14.35
N VAL A 145 6.73 -39.72 15.02
CA VAL A 145 6.79 -40.40 16.30
C VAL A 145 7.16 -41.85 15.98
N GLN A 146 8.43 -42.18 16.20
CA GLN A 146 8.96 -43.55 16.20
C GLN A 146 8.33 -44.41 17.31
#